data_AF-A0A7C9NI33-F1
#
_entry.id   AF-A0A7C9NI33-F1
#
_cell.length_a   1.000
_cell.length_b   1.000
_cell.length_c   1.000
_cell.angle_alpha   90.00
_cell.angle_beta   90.00
_cell.angle_gamma   90.00
#
_symmetry.space_group_name_H-M   'P 1'
#
loop_
_entity.id
_entity.type
_entity.pdbx_description
1 polymer ?
#
loop_
_entity_poly.entity_id
_entity_poly.type
_entity_poly.pdbx_seq_one_letter_code
_entity_poly.pdbx_strand_id
1 'polypeptide(L)'
;MISSADMADSVTQLRTARRLVAERSTADQPLTQAALHLIDCAADVVSRLPAGDLESAREALGSARAAVVSATYAVRRIHDLSRTEDA
;
A
#
# COMPACT_ATOMS: atom_id res chain seq x y z
N MET A 1 0.10 -25.69 -4.82
CA MET A 1 1.36 -24.91 -4.85
C MET A 1 1.13 -23.76 -5.79
N ILE A 2 1.25 -22.51 -5.31
CA ILE A 2 1.22 -21.34 -6.19
C ILE A 2 2.55 -21.33 -6.96
N SER A 3 2.51 -21.20 -8.29
CA SER A 3 3.71 -21.21 -9.10
C SER A 3 4.48 -19.88 -8.97
N SER A 4 5.79 -19.90 -9.16
CA SER A 4 6.60 -18.66 -9.24
C SER A 4 6.09 -17.71 -10.33
N ALA A 5 5.48 -18.25 -11.39
CA ALA A 5 4.86 -17.47 -12.45
C ALA A 5 3.60 -16.72 -11.96
N ASP A 6 2.77 -17.35 -11.13
CA ASP A 6 1.56 -16.73 -10.57
C ASP A 6 1.91 -15.58 -9.61
N MET A 7 3.02 -15.71 -8.88
CA MET A 7 3.52 -14.63 -8.02
C MET A 7 4.06 -13.44 -8.83
N ALA A 8 4.76 -13.71 -9.95
CA ALA A 8 5.24 -12.65 -10.84
C ALA A 8 4.08 -11.89 -11.51
N ASP A 9 3.00 -12.60 -11.89
CA ASP A 9 1.78 -11.97 -12.40
C ASP A 9 1.13 -11.10 -11.33
N SER A 10 1.02 -11.61 -10.10
CA SER A 10 0.48 -10.87 -8.95
C SER A 10 1.25 -9.56 -8.67
N VAL A 11 2.59 -9.59 -8.74
CA VAL A 11 3.42 -8.38 -8.61
C VAL A 11 3.14 -7.39 -9.73
N THR A 12 2.95 -7.88 -10.96
CA THR A 12 2.65 -7.04 -12.13
C THR A 12 1.29 -6.35 -11.98
N GLN A 13 0.28 -7.07 -11.49
CA GLN A 13 -1.04 -6.53 -11.20
C GLN A 13 -0.99 -5.44 -10.12
N LEU A 14 -0.24 -5.68 -9.03
CA LEU A 14 -0.06 -4.71 -7.95
C LEU A 14 0.61 -3.42 -8.45
N ARG A 15 1.69 -3.54 -9.24
CA ARG A 15 2.37 -2.37 -9.82
C ARG A 15 1.47 -1.60 -10.80
N THR A 16 0.63 -2.31 -11.54
CA THR A 16 -0.37 -1.68 -12.41
C THR A 16 -1.40 -0.90 -11.60
N ALA A 17 -1.93 -1.49 -10.52
CA ALA A 17 -2.86 -0.82 -9.62
C ALA A 17 -2.23 0.45 -9.01
N ARG A 18 -0.99 0.36 -8.54
CA ARG A 18 -0.22 1.51 -8.02
C ARG A 18 -0.18 2.66 -9.02
N ARG A 19 0.17 2.37 -10.28
CA ARG A 19 0.24 3.37 -11.35
C ARG A 19 -1.13 4.03 -11.57
N LEU A 20 -2.20 3.23 -11.68
CA LEU A 20 -3.55 3.75 -11.88
C LEU A 20 -4.01 4.66 -10.74
N VAL A 21 -3.69 4.31 -9.49
CA VAL A 21 -4.00 5.15 -8.33
C VAL A 21 -3.21 6.46 -8.39
N ALA A 22 -1.91 6.41 -8.71
CA ALA A 22 -1.08 7.60 -8.82
C ALA A 22 -1.53 8.55 -9.94
N GLU A 23 -2.00 8.02 -11.07
CA GLU A 23 -2.47 8.80 -12.22
C GLU A 23 -3.86 9.43 -12.00
N ARG A 24 -4.74 8.74 -11.25
CA ARG A 24 -6.14 9.16 -11.07
C ARG A 24 -6.37 10.00 -9.83
N SER A 25 -5.50 9.90 -8.83
CA SER A 25 -5.61 10.72 -7.62
C SER A 25 -5.08 12.12 -7.88
N THR A 26 -5.96 13.11 -7.73
CA THR A 26 -5.58 14.51 -7.72
C THR A 26 -5.21 14.94 -6.30
N ALA A 27 -4.05 15.59 -6.20
CA ALA A 27 -3.44 16.13 -5.00
C ALA A 27 -2.85 15.12 -4.00
N ASP A 28 -1.86 15.63 -3.28
CA ASP A 28 -1.01 15.02 -2.25
C ASP A 28 -1.80 14.65 -0.99
N GLN A 29 -2.94 13.97 -1.18
CA GLN A 29 -3.83 13.57 -0.13
C GLN A 29 -3.13 12.47 0.69
N PRO A 30 -3.02 12.62 2.01
CA PRO A 30 -2.40 11.62 2.88
C PRO A 30 -2.97 10.20 2.69
N LEU A 31 -4.26 10.09 2.33
CA LEU A 31 -4.91 8.83 1.98
C LEU A 31 -4.38 8.19 0.68
N THR A 32 -4.17 9.00 -0.36
CA THR A 32 -3.57 8.53 -1.62
C THR A 32 -2.16 8.01 -1.35
N GLN A 33 -1.34 8.75 -0.61
CA GLN A 33 0.02 8.33 -0.29
C GLN A 33 0.02 7.03 0.52
N ALA A 34 -0.86 6.91 1.50
CA ALA A 34 -0.99 5.67 2.27
C ALA A 34 -1.40 4.48 1.39
N ALA A 35 -2.37 4.66 0.48
CA ALA A 35 -2.79 3.62 -0.45
C ALA A 35 -1.64 3.18 -1.38
N LEU A 36 -0.87 4.12 -1.92
CA LEU A 36 0.30 3.82 -2.76
C LEU A 36 1.36 3.03 -1.98
N HIS A 37 1.67 3.46 -0.76
CA HIS A 37 2.63 2.75 0.11
C HIS A 37 2.17 1.33 0.45
N LEU A 38 0.88 1.10 0.66
CA LEU A 38 0.34 -0.25 0.92
C LEU A 38 0.49 -1.17 -0.29
N ILE A 39 0.23 -0.66 -1.49
CA ILE A 39 0.39 -1.43 -2.72
C ILE A 39 1.87 -1.80 -2.95
N ASP A 40 2.79 -0.86 -2.69
CA ASP A 40 4.23 -1.10 -2.78
C ASP A 40 4.68 -2.21 -1.81
N CYS A 41 4.24 -2.12 -0.54
CA CYS A 41 4.58 -3.16 0.44
C CYS A 41 4.01 -4.53 0.06
N ALA A 42 2.79 -4.58 -0.48
CA ALA A 42 2.20 -5.83 -0.95
C ALA A 42 3.00 -6.44 -2.11
N ALA A 43 3.44 -5.62 -3.07
CA ALA A 43 4.24 -6.07 -4.20
C ALA A 43 5.60 -6.61 -3.74
N ASP A 44 6.25 -5.94 -2.80
CA ASP A 44 7.54 -6.37 -2.24
C ASP A 44 7.41 -7.72 -1.51
N VAL A 45 6.39 -7.89 -0.66
CA VAL A 45 6.15 -9.18 0.02
C VAL A 45 5.93 -10.30 -0.99
N VAL A 46 5.03 -10.11 -1.95
CA VAL A 46 4.68 -11.15 -2.94
C VAL A 46 5.89 -11.53 -3.81
N SER A 47 6.75 -10.56 -4.14
CA SER A 47 7.98 -10.82 -4.91
C SER A 47 9.02 -11.66 -4.16
N ARG A 48 9.00 -11.63 -2.82
CA ARG A 48 9.98 -12.29 -1.94
C ARG A 48 9.52 -13.68 -1.47
N LEU A 49 8.21 -13.96 -1.49
CA LEU A 49 7.65 -15.26 -1.08
C LEU A 49 8.29 -16.48 -1.79
N PRO A 50 8.56 -16.47 -3.11
CA PRO A 50 9.18 -17.62 -3.79
C PRO A 50 10.61 -17.91 -3.34
N ALA A 51 11.34 -16.90 -2.84
CA ALA A 51 12.72 -17.04 -2.40
C ALA A 51 12.85 -17.60 -0.98
N GLY A 52 11.74 -17.73 -0.23
CA GLY A 52 11.76 -18.16 1.17
C GLY A 52 12.43 -17.13 2.11
N ASP A 53 12.62 -15.89 1.65
CA ASP A 53 13.26 -14.84 2.43
C ASP A 53 12.27 -14.20 3.43
N LEU A 54 12.15 -14.87 4.58
CA LEU A 54 11.23 -14.47 5.65
C LEU A 54 11.63 -13.16 6.32
N GLU A 55 12.91 -12.80 6.34
CA GLU A 55 13.37 -11.59 7.01
C GLU A 55 13.02 -10.36 6.18
N SER A 56 13.32 -10.39 4.89
CA SER A 56 12.88 -9.35 3.96
C SER A 56 11.35 -9.24 3.88
N ALA A 57 10.62 -10.36 4.05
CA ALA A 57 9.16 -10.32 4.15
C ALA A 57 8.68 -9.64 5.46
N ARG A 58 9.36 -9.87 6.59
CA ARG A 58 9.07 -9.20 7.86
C ARG A 58 9.33 -7.70 7.79
N GLU A 59 10.43 -7.28 7.17
CA GLU A 59 10.73 -5.86 6.97
C GLU A 59 9.64 -5.17 6.13
N ALA A 60 9.24 -5.80 5.02
CA ALA A 60 8.16 -5.28 4.17
C ALA A 60 6.82 -5.21 4.92
N LEU A 61 6.52 -6.20 5.78
CA LEU A 61 5.36 -6.15 6.67
C LEU A 61 5.46 -5.01 7.71
N GLY A 62 6.66 -4.72 8.23
CA GLY A 62 6.92 -3.58 9.11
C GLY A 62 6.59 -2.25 8.43
N SER A 63 7.07 -2.07 7.19
CA SER A 63 6.75 -0.91 6.36
C SER A 63 5.24 -0.81 6.06
N ALA A 64 4.58 -1.93 5.75
CA ALA A 64 3.14 -1.96 5.56
C ALA A 64 2.38 -1.49 6.80
N ARG A 65 2.82 -1.93 8.00
CA ARG A 65 2.21 -1.55 9.28
C ARG A 65 2.33 -0.06 9.53
N ALA A 66 3.49 0.53 9.24
CA ALA A 66 3.69 1.97 9.34
C ALA A 66 2.76 2.74 8.37
N ALA A 67 2.64 2.27 7.12
CA ALA A 67 1.72 2.85 6.15
C ALA A 67 0.25 2.81 6.61
N VAL A 68 -0.21 1.69 7.21
CA VAL A 68 -1.57 1.58 7.77
C VAL A 68 -1.81 2.57 8.91
N VAL A 69 -0.83 2.75 9.80
CA VAL A 69 -0.94 3.73 10.89
C VAL A 69 -1.06 5.16 10.32
N SER A 70 -0.23 5.50 9.34
CA SER A 70 -0.33 6.78 8.61
C SER A 70 -1.68 6.95 7.92
N ALA A 71 -2.20 5.89 7.29
CA ALA A 71 -3.53 5.88 6.67
C ALA A 71 -4.63 6.18 7.69
N THR A 72 -4.57 5.51 8.85
CA THR A 72 -5.57 5.65 9.92
C THR A 72 -5.57 7.06 10.48
N TYR A 73 -4.38 7.65 10.66
CA TYR A 73 -4.24 9.05 11.06
C TYR A 73 -4.81 10.00 9.99
N ALA A 74 -4.50 9.77 8.72
CA ALA A 74 -5.03 10.54 7.60
C ALA A 74 -6.57 10.54 7.55
N VAL A 75 -7.19 9.36 7.68
CA VAL A 75 -8.66 9.20 7.76
C VAL A 75 -9.22 10.05 8.89
N ARG A 76 -8.64 9.94 10.09
CA ARG A 76 -9.12 10.66 11.27
C ARG A 76 -9.00 12.17 11.07
N ARG A 77 -7.89 12.65 10.53
CA ARG A 77 -7.68 14.07 10.23
C ARG A 77 -8.71 14.60 9.22
N ILE A 78 -8.99 13.86 8.16
CA ILE A 78 -10.00 14.25 7.16
C ILE A 78 -11.38 14.33 7.81
N HIS A 79 -11.74 13.32 8.61
CA HIS A 79 -13.00 13.33 9.36
C HIS A 79 -13.14 14.52 10.32
N ASP A 80 -12.07 14.86 11.04
CA ASP A 80 -12.06 15.98 11.98
C ASP A 80 -12.16 17.34 11.27
N LEU A 81 -11.54 17.49 10.10
CA LEU A 81 -11.66 18.68 9.24
C LEU A 81 -13.09 18.86 8.73
N SER A 82 -13.69 17.81 8.17
CA SER A 82 -15.07 17.87 7.65
C SER A 82 -16.09 18.25 8.74
N ARG A 83 -15.91 17.75 9.98
CA ARG A 83 -16.76 18.11 11.12
C ARG A 83 -16.64 19.57 11.56
N THR A 84 -15.52 20.22 11.26
CA THR A 84 -15.27 21.63 11.63
C THR A 84 -15.80 22.58 10.56
N GLU A 85 -15.92 22.12 9.31
CA GLU A 85 -16.49 22.89 8.19
C GLU A 85 -18.03 22.91 8.21
N ASP A 86 -18.67 21.91 8.83
CA ASP A 86 -20.13 21.79 8.97
C ASP A 86 -20.70 22.51 10.22
N ALA A 87 -19.87 23.17 11.04
CA ALA A 87 -20.23 23.82 12.31
C ALA A 87 -20.12 25.34 12.24
#